data_AF-A0A397SNS4-F1
#
_entry.id   AF-A0A397SNS4-F1
#
_cell.length_a   1.000
_cell.length_b   1.000
_cell.length_c   1.000
_cell.angle_alpha   90.00
_cell.angle_beta   90.00
_cell.angle_gamma   90.00
#
_symmetry.space_group_name_H-M   'P 1'
#
loop_
_entity.id
_entity.type
_entity.pdbx_description
1 polymer ?
#
loop_
_entity_poly.entity_id
_entity_poly.type
_entity_poly.pdbx_seq_one_letter_code
_entity_poly.pdbx_strand_id
1 'polypeptide(L)'
;FIILFNLKFITFYKNPKLKGLKLGYSPHLTTLSVVSTDITDFSFLLNTPNVNEVHLPKQIGGNTHNSFDSAEVARVVRSLIEASQAQSNQLKEELAKLKHLLNQFQQQNTKLNKQLKEQNHQFQELSSILFPNNPYNFTKLKDEIKKFKIQELAPQVRSKRTELERLITNAKNKVEANNTGIIDLISHLKGQLTAYQNILQTKLTQEELNTILDKQTELSQLEKHLKNLQK
;
A
#
# COMPACT_ATOMS: atom_id res chain seq x y z
N PHE A 1 -6.63 46.16 38.20
CA PHE A 1 -7.38 44.93 38.56
C PHE A 1 -7.55 44.95 40.06
N ILE A 2 -8.79 45.08 40.56
CA ILE A 2 -9.06 44.95 41.99
C ILE A 2 -9.91 43.69 42.13
N ILE A 3 -9.40 42.69 42.85
CA ILE A 3 -10.13 41.45 43.15
C ILE A 3 -10.80 41.67 44.51
N LEU A 4 -12.12 41.77 44.52
CA LEU A 4 -12.92 42.17 45.67
C LEU A 4 -13.86 41.02 46.07
N PHE A 5 -13.34 40.02 46.78
CA PHE A 5 -14.07 38.79 47.06
C PHE A 5 -15.27 38.93 48.01
N ASN A 6 -15.51 40.09 48.63
CA ASN A 6 -16.60 40.25 49.62
C ASN A 6 -17.24 41.65 49.65
N LEU A 7 -17.00 42.50 48.66
CA LEU A 7 -17.63 43.82 48.65
C LEU A 7 -19.09 43.74 48.23
N LYS A 8 -19.97 44.26 49.08
CA LYS A 8 -21.40 44.42 48.79
C LYS A 8 -21.74 45.74 48.10
N PHE A 9 -20.94 46.77 48.35
CA PHE A 9 -21.17 48.13 47.86
C PHE A 9 -19.87 48.70 47.28
N ILE A 10 -19.96 49.33 46.11
CA ILE A 10 -18.85 50.10 45.51
C ILE A 10 -19.39 51.45 45.07
N THR A 11 -18.69 52.52 45.43
CA THR A 11 -19.05 53.88 45.05
C THR A 11 -17.85 54.60 44.43
N PHE A 12 -18.04 55.10 43.21
CA PHE A 12 -17.17 56.04 42.53
C PHE A 12 -17.91 57.37 42.42
N TYR A 13 -17.40 58.40 43.10
CA TYR A 13 -18.06 59.69 43.18
C TYR A 13 -17.12 60.82 42.74
N LYS A 14 -17.64 61.77 41.95
CA LYS A 14 -16.91 62.97 41.48
C LYS A 14 -15.56 62.65 40.84
N ASN A 15 -15.55 61.63 39.97
CA ASN A 15 -14.35 61.25 39.23
C ASN A 15 -14.58 61.32 37.72
N PRO A 16 -14.53 62.53 37.11
CA PRO A 16 -14.73 62.70 35.68
C PRO A 16 -13.62 62.05 34.84
N LYS A 17 -12.46 61.75 35.44
CA LYS A 17 -11.38 61.05 34.73
C LYS A 17 -11.66 59.55 34.58
N LEU A 18 -12.63 59.00 35.33
CA LEU A 18 -13.02 57.60 35.24
C LEU A 18 -13.94 57.39 34.04
N LYS A 19 -13.38 56.83 32.97
CA LYS A 19 -14.07 56.60 31.67
C LYS A 19 -14.52 55.17 31.44
N GLY A 20 -14.02 54.22 32.24
CA GLY A 20 -14.33 52.81 32.11
C GLY A 20 -14.06 52.05 33.39
N LEU A 21 -14.77 50.95 33.57
CA LEU A 21 -14.66 50.08 34.73
C LEU A 21 -14.63 48.63 34.25
N LYS A 22 -13.71 47.83 34.80
CA LYS A 22 -13.66 46.40 34.56
C LYS A 22 -13.76 45.68 35.89
N LEU A 23 -14.89 45.04 36.13
CA LEU A 23 -15.13 44.21 37.29
C LEU A 23 -14.94 42.74 36.90
N GLY A 24 -14.21 42.00 37.74
CA GLY A 24 -14.22 40.53 37.69
C GLY A 24 -15.52 39.97 38.25
N TYR A 25 -15.68 38.65 38.20
CA TYR A 25 -16.83 37.97 38.77
C TYR A 25 -16.99 38.34 40.26
N SER A 26 -18.07 39.05 40.59
CA SER A 26 -18.30 39.59 41.94
C SER A 26 -19.70 39.20 42.41
N PRO A 27 -19.88 37.98 42.94
CA PRO A 27 -21.19 37.45 43.30
C PRO A 27 -21.79 38.13 44.55
N HIS A 28 -20.99 38.86 45.33
CA HIS A 28 -21.48 39.50 46.55
C HIS A 28 -21.83 40.98 46.39
N LEU A 29 -21.53 41.57 45.23
CA LEU A 29 -21.82 42.97 44.94
C LEU A 29 -23.31 43.15 44.68
N THR A 30 -23.97 44.01 45.46
CA THR A 30 -25.41 44.31 45.35
C THR A 30 -25.66 45.72 44.82
N THR A 31 -24.82 46.68 45.20
CA THR A 31 -25.01 48.08 44.80
C THR A 31 -23.75 48.66 44.20
N LEU A 32 -23.88 49.31 43.06
CA LEU A 32 -22.80 50.04 42.40
C LEU A 32 -23.21 51.48 42.11
N SER A 33 -22.45 52.42 42.62
CA SER A 33 -22.67 53.85 42.37
C SER A 33 -21.51 54.42 41.56
N VAL A 34 -21.80 55.05 40.43
CA VAL A 34 -20.79 55.68 39.53
C VAL A 34 -21.12 57.14 39.24
N VAL A 35 -21.67 57.83 40.24
CA VAL A 35 -22.20 59.20 40.12
C VAL A 35 -21.10 60.22 39.82
N SER A 36 -21.38 61.14 38.89
CA SER A 36 -20.45 62.18 38.44
C SER A 36 -19.14 61.60 37.88
N THR A 37 -19.25 60.56 37.04
CA THR A 37 -18.16 59.96 36.26
C THR A 37 -18.40 60.12 34.76
N ASP A 38 -17.41 59.78 33.94
CA ASP A 38 -17.54 59.75 32.46
C ASP A 38 -17.66 58.31 31.94
N ILE A 39 -18.13 57.36 32.76
CA ILE A 39 -18.30 55.96 32.36
C ILE A 39 -19.38 55.87 31.28
N THR A 40 -19.02 55.21 30.18
CA THR A 40 -19.95 55.00 29.08
C THR A 40 -20.26 53.55 28.73
N ASP A 41 -19.39 52.63 29.11
CA ASP A 41 -19.57 51.21 28.93
C ASP A 41 -19.98 50.57 30.25
N PHE A 42 -21.16 49.95 30.28
CA PHE A 42 -21.71 49.24 31.44
C PHE A 42 -21.64 47.72 31.28
N SER A 43 -20.92 47.21 30.28
CA SER A 43 -20.71 45.77 30.03
C SER A 43 -20.17 45.00 31.23
N PHE A 44 -19.45 45.68 32.14
CA PHE A 44 -18.95 45.08 33.38
C PHE A 44 -20.05 44.55 34.29
N LEU A 45 -21.30 45.05 34.18
CA LEU A 45 -22.44 44.57 34.98
C LEU A 45 -22.80 43.11 34.64
N LEU A 46 -22.43 42.62 33.46
CA LEU A 46 -22.62 41.21 33.08
C LEU A 46 -21.82 40.25 33.97
N ASN A 47 -20.77 40.74 34.64
CA ASN A 47 -19.94 39.95 35.57
C ASN A 47 -20.38 40.10 37.04
N THR A 48 -21.44 40.86 37.31
CA THR A 48 -21.93 41.16 38.66
C THR A 48 -23.41 40.79 38.77
N PRO A 49 -23.74 39.48 38.79
CA PRO A 49 -25.10 38.99 38.60
C PRO A 49 -26.09 39.40 39.69
N ASN A 50 -25.59 39.83 40.86
CA ASN A 50 -26.39 40.18 42.03
C ASN A 50 -26.52 41.69 42.26
N VAL A 51 -26.00 42.52 41.33
CA VAL A 51 -26.20 43.97 41.40
C VAL A 51 -27.65 44.28 41.04
N ASN A 52 -28.41 44.73 42.03
CA ASN A 52 -29.82 45.09 41.90
C ASN A 52 -30.03 46.61 41.89
N GLU A 53 -29.02 47.40 42.27
CA GLU A 53 -29.09 48.85 42.29
C GLU A 53 -27.83 49.47 41.64
N VAL A 54 -28.05 50.32 40.63
CA VAL A 54 -26.98 51.07 39.96
C VAL A 54 -27.30 52.56 39.97
N HIS A 55 -26.40 53.38 40.51
CA HIS A 55 -26.52 54.84 40.43
C HIS A 55 -25.72 55.36 39.25
N LEU A 56 -26.41 56.03 38.32
CA LEU A 56 -25.86 56.42 37.02
C LEU A 56 -25.01 57.71 37.09
N PRO A 57 -24.07 57.90 36.14
CA PRO A 57 -23.14 59.03 36.14
C PRO A 57 -23.81 60.41 36.12
N LYS A 58 -24.93 60.56 35.40
CA LYS A 58 -25.74 61.78 35.35
C LYS A 58 -27.02 61.62 36.16
N GLN A 59 -26.91 61.63 37.48
CA GLN A 59 -28.06 61.85 38.35
C GLN A 59 -28.31 63.37 38.45
N ILE A 60 -29.44 63.85 37.92
CA ILE A 60 -29.80 65.27 38.00
C ILE A 60 -30.42 65.54 39.38
N GLY A 61 -29.74 66.37 40.19
CA GLY A 61 -30.33 67.03 41.37
C GLY A 61 -30.06 66.34 42.70
N GLY A 62 -29.24 66.99 43.54
CA GLY A 62 -29.32 66.80 44.98
C GLY A 62 -30.58 67.47 45.50
N ASN A 63 -31.64 66.67 45.71
CA ASN A 63 -32.79 66.86 46.61
C ASN A 63 -34.07 66.25 46.00
N THR A 64 -34.53 65.18 46.64
CA THR A 64 -35.93 64.73 46.81
C THR A 64 -36.81 64.33 45.62
N HIS A 65 -36.37 64.31 44.36
CA HIS A 65 -37.10 63.58 43.31
C HIS A 65 -36.17 62.78 42.40
N ASN A 66 -36.23 61.45 42.53
CA ASN A 66 -35.49 60.43 41.76
C ASN A 66 -35.93 60.38 40.28
N SER A 67 -35.79 61.49 39.55
CA SER A 67 -36.04 61.55 38.11
C SER A 67 -34.76 61.18 37.37
N PHE A 68 -34.63 59.92 36.95
CA PHE A 68 -33.55 59.51 36.04
C PHE A 68 -33.68 60.23 34.70
N ASP A 69 -32.58 60.73 34.15
CA ASP A 69 -32.55 61.20 32.76
C ASP A 69 -32.84 60.01 31.83
N SER A 70 -33.97 60.05 31.13
CA SER A 70 -34.42 58.98 30.21
C SER A 70 -33.36 58.68 29.14
N ALA A 71 -32.59 59.68 28.71
CA ALA A 71 -31.52 59.49 27.74
C ALA A 71 -30.36 58.66 28.32
N GLU A 72 -30.05 58.84 29.61
CA GLU A 72 -28.98 58.13 30.31
C GLU A 72 -29.37 56.67 30.58
N VAL A 73 -30.62 56.43 30.97
CA VAL A 73 -31.16 55.07 31.11
C VAL A 73 -31.14 54.34 29.77
N ALA A 74 -31.63 54.96 28.69
CA ALA A 74 -31.62 54.36 27.35
C ALA A 74 -30.19 54.04 26.85
N ARG A 75 -29.21 54.86 27.22
CA ARG A 75 -27.79 54.65 26.88
C ARG A 75 -27.21 53.42 27.59
N VAL A 76 -27.46 53.29 28.90
CA VAL A 76 -27.03 52.13 29.70
C VAL A 76 -27.68 50.86 29.15
N VAL A 77 -28.99 50.90 28.88
CA VAL A 77 -29.73 49.77 28.33
C VAL A 77 -29.15 49.33 26.98
N ARG A 78 -28.85 50.27 26.07
CA ARG A 78 -28.20 49.94 24.78
C ARG A 78 -26.83 49.30 24.97
N SER A 79 -25.97 49.86 25.82
CA SER A 79 -24.65 49.30 26.12
C SER A 79 -24.75 47.87 26.67
N LEU A 80 -25.73 47.59 27.54
CA LEU A 80 -25.97 46.26 28.08
C LEU A 80 -26.49 45.28 27.02
N ILE A 81 -27.40 45.71 26.14
CA ILE A 81 -27.91 44.89 25.04
C ILE A 81 -26.77 44.52 24.09
N GLU A 82 -25.94 45.48 23.69
CA GLU A 82 -24.79 45.25 22.82
C GLU A 82 -23.77 44.29 23.44
N ALA A 83 -23.44 44.49 24.72
CA ALA A 83 -22.53 43.61 25.45
C ALA A 83 -23.08 42.19 25.60
N SER A 84 -24.37 42.05 25.91
CA SER A 84 -25.03 40.75 26.02
C SER A 84 -25.05 40.03 24.67
N GLN A 85 -25.33 40.74 23.59
CA GLN A 85 -25.32 40.17 22.24
C GLN A 85 -23.92 39.73 21.81
N ALA A 86 -22.89 40.54 22.10
CA ALA A 86 -21.50 40.18 21.83
C ALA A 86 -21.08 38.91 22.59
N GLN A 87 -21.42 38.82 23.87
CA GLN A 87 -21.16 37.62 24.68
C GLN A 87 -21.90 36.39 24.12
N SER A 88 -23.19 36.54 23.77
CA SER A 88 -23.99 35.46 23.16
C SER A 88 -23.37 34.93 21.86
N ASN A 89 -22.89 35.83 20.99
CA ASN A 89 -22.22 35.47 19.75
C ASN A 89 -20.89 34.76 19.99
N GLN A 90 -20.10 35.23 20.96
CA GLN A 90 -18.85 34.56 21.34
C GLN A 90 -19.12 33.14 21.84
N LEU A 91 -20.10 32.95 22.72
CA LEU A 91 -20.47 31.61 23.21
C LEU A 91 -20.93 30.69 22.06
N LYS A 92 -21.67 31.21 21.08
CA LYS A 92 -22.07 30.43 19.90
C LYS A 92 -20.87 29.98 19.07
N GLU A 93 -19.89 30.85 18.90
CA GLU A 93 -18.66 30.53 18.16
C GLU A 93 -17.81 29.47 18.90
N GLU A 94 -17.65 29.63 20.22
CA GLU A 94 -16.96 28.64 21.06
C GLU A 94 -17.69 27.28 21.04
N LEU A 95 -19.03 27.29 21.12
CA LEU A 95 -19.83 26.08 21.01
C LEU A 95 -19.67 25.39 19.64
N ALA A 96 -19.59 26.17 18.56
CA ALA A 96 -19.37 25.63 17.23
C ALA A 96 -17.98 24.97 17.11
N LYS A 97 -16.93 25.62 17.65
CA LYS A 97 -15.56 25.07 17.71
C LYS A 97 -15.52 23.77 18.52
N LEU A 98 -16.17 23.73 19.68
CA LEU A 98 -16.26 22.54 20.52
C LEU A 98 -16.98 21.38 19.83
N LYS A 99 -18.09 21.66 19.13
CA LYS A 99 -18.81 20.66 18.35
C LYS A 99 -17.95 20.07 17.22
N HIS A 100 -17.22 20.92 16.52
CA HIS A 100 -16.31 20.48 15.47
C HIS A 100 -15.20 19.58 16.03
N LEU A 101 -14.58 19.99 17.13
CA LEU A 101 -13.53 19.23 17.80
C LEU A 101 -14.04 17.86 18.31
N LEU A 102 -15.24 17.83 18.89
CA LEU A 102 -15.88 16.59 19.32
C LEU A 102 -16.08 15.62 18.14
N ASN A 103 -16.53 16.13 16.98
CA ASN A 103 -16.72 15.31 15.79
C ASN A 103 -15.38 14.74 15.30
N GLN A 104 -14.32 15.56 15.27
CA GLN A 104 -12.98 15.10 14.91
C GLN A 104 -12.49 13.98 15.83
N PHE A 105 -12.63 14.13 17.15
CA PHE A 105 -12.26 13.08 18.10
C PHE A 105 -13.07 11.79 17.91
N GLN A 106 -14.37 11.90 17.61
CA GLN A 106 -15.22 10.74 17.31
C GLN A 106 -14.75 10.00 16.04
N GLN A 107 -14.40 10.74 14.98
CA GLN A 107 -13.85 10.16 13.76
C GLN A 107 -12.50 9.48 13.99
N GLN A 108 -11.62 10.09 14.78
CA GLN A 108 -10.33 9.50 15.12
C GLN A 108 -10.49 8.21 15.92
N ASN A 109 -11.40 8.19 16.90
CA ASN A 109 -11.67 7.00 17.71
C ASN A 109 -12.27 5.85 16.89
N THR A 110 -13.17 6.15 15.94
CA THR A 110 -13.71 5.10 15.06
C THR A 110 -12.63 4.52 14.14
N LYS A 111 -11.74 5.36 13.59
CA LYS A 111 -10.59 4.90 12.81
C LYS A 111 -9.63 4.02 13.62
N LEU A 112 -9.25 4.47 14.82
CA LEU A 112 -8.33 3.74 15.69
C LEU A 112 -8.92 2.39 16.12
N ASN A 113 -10.20 2.36 16.48
CA ASN A 113 -10.91 1.12 16.82
C ASN A 113 -10.96 0.13 15.65
N LYS A 114 -11.14 0.61 14.42
CA LYS A 114 -11.09 -0.26 13.23
C LYS A 114 -9.71 -0.85 13.03
N GLN A 115 -8.65 -0.04 13.18
CA GLN A 115 -7.27 -0.51 13.06
C GLN A 115 -6.91 -1.54 14.14
N LEU A 116 -7.32 -1.30 15.39
CA LEU A 116 -7.08 -2.23 16.50
C LEU A 116 -7.77 -3.59 16.27
N LYS A 117 -9.01 -3.57 15.78
CA LYS A 117 -9.74 -4.81 15.45
C LYS A 117 -9.03 -5.61 14.35
N GLU A 118 -8.58 -4.92 13.30
CA GLU A 118 -7.84 -5.55 12.20
C GLU A 118 -6.53 -6.17 12.69
N GLN A 119 -5.73 -5.42 13.46
CA GLN A 119 -4.47 -5.94 14.02
C GLN A 119 -4.70 -7.13 14.95
N ASN A 120 -5.74 -7.08 15.79
CA ASN A 120 -6.09 -8.21 16.64
C ASN A 120 -6.50 -9.45 15.83
N HIS A 121 -7.25 -9.26 14.74
CA HIS A 121 -7.61 -10.36 13.84
C HIS A 121 -6.36 -11.00 13.22
N GLN A 122 -5.46 -10.19 12.68
CA GLN A 122 -4.19 -10.66 12.11
C GLN A 122 -3.33 -11.39 13.15
N PHE A 123 -3.28 -10.88 14.38
CA PHE A 123 -2.57 -11.54 15.47
C PHE A 123 -3.19 -12.90 15.84
N GLN A 124 -4.52 -13.00 15.87
CA GLN A 124 -5.22 -14.27 16.11
C GLN A 124 -4.98 -15.29 15.00
N GLU A 125 -4.97 -14.86 13.74
CA GLU A 125 -4.60 -15.72 12.60
C GLU A 125 -3.17 -16.24 12.72
N LEU A 126 -2.20 -15.33 12.95
CA LEU A 126 -0.80 -15.70 13.15
C LEU A 126 -0.61 -16.65 14.33
N SER A 127 -1.28 -16.37 15.45
CA SER A 127 -1.26 -17.22 16.63
C SER A 127 -1.80 -18.62 16.32
N SER A 128 -2.87 -18.73 15.55
CA SER A 128 -3.46 -20.02 15.14
C SER A 128 -2.53 -20.83 14.23
N ILE A 129 -1.72 -20.15 13.41
CA ILE A 129 -0.73 -20.78 12.53
C ILE A 129 0.50 -21.26 13.31
N LEU A 130 1.02 -20.43 14.23
CA LEU A 130 2.26 -20.68 15.00
C LEU A 130 2.04 -21.59 16.21
N PHE A 131 0.84 -21.57 16.77
CA PHE A 131 0.46 -22.34 17.95
C PHE A 131 -0.90 -23.00 17.73
N PRO A 132 -1.01 -23.91 16.76
CA PRO A 132 -2.24 -24.66 16.58
C PRO A 132 -2.57 -25.41 17.88
N ASN A 133 -3.85 -25.42 18.26
CA ASN A 133 -4.36 -26.17 19.42
C ASN A 133 -4.13 -27.69 19.33
N ASN A 134 -3.60 -28.16 18.20
CA ASN A 134 -3.17 -29.53 17.99
C ASN A 134 -1.68 -29.52 17.66
N PRO A 135 -0.88 -30.46 18.19
CA PRO A 135 0.51 -30.58 17.82
C PRO A 135 0.65 -30.73 16.30
N TYR A 136 1.66 -30.07 15.72
CA TYR A 136 1.96 -30.19 14.30
C TYR A 136 2.13 -31.64 13.90
N ASN A 137 1.25 -32.14 13.04
CA ASN A 137 1.31 -33.50 12.54
C ASN A 137 2.27 -33.56 11.35
N PHE A 138 3.57 -33.55 11.65
CA PHE A 138 4.64 -33.65 10.65
C PHE A 138 4.57 -34.94 9.82
N THR A 139 3.97 -36.00 10.36
CA THR A 139 3.72 -37.25 9.62
C THR A 139 2.74 -36.99 8.48
N LYS A 140 1.61 -36.34 8.76
CA LYS A 140 0.63 -35.95 7.74
C LYS A 140 1.26 -35.02 6.70
N LEU A 141 2.00 -34.00 7.12
CA LEU A 141 2.71 -33.10 6.21
C LEU A 141 3.71 -33.84 5.32
N LYS A 142 4.49 -34.77 5.89
CA LYS A 142 5.44 -35.60 5.14
C LYS A 142 4.73 -36.47 4.10
N ASP A 143 3.58 -37.02 4.44
CA ASP A 143 2.78 -37.83 3.51
C ASP A 143 2.13 -36.97 2.41
N GLU A 144 1.71 -35.76 2.74
CA GLU A 144 1.15 -34.78 1.79
C GLU A 144 2.23 -34.28 0.83
N ILE A 145 3.45 -34.01 1.30
CA ILE A 145 4.63 -33.70 0.46
C ILE A 145 4.97 -34.88 -0.46
N LYS A 146 4.95 -36.12 0.04
CA LYS A 146 5.18 -37.30 -0.80
C LYS A 146 4.10 -37.43 -1.88
N LYS A 147 2.82 -37.25 -1.51
CA LYS A 147 1.70 -37.28 -2.45
C LYS A 147 1.85 -36.22 -3.53
N PHE A 148 2.18 -34.99 -3.15
CA PHE A 148 2.43 -33.90 -4.08
C PHE A 148 3.58 -34.21 -5.03
N LYS A 149 4.72 -34.71 -4.51
CA LYS A 149 5.86 -35.15 -5.35
C LYS A 149 5.45 -36.23 -6.34
N ILE A 150 4.67 -37.23 -5.92
CA ILE A 150 4.21 -38.30 -6.83
C ILE A 150 3.27 -37.73 -7.90
N GLN A 151 2.32 -36.88 -7.51
CA GLN A 151 1.36 -36.29 -8.44
C GLN A 151 2.00 -35.36 -9.46
N GLU A 152 3.05 -34.62 -9.08
CA GLU A 152 3.74 -33.68 -9.97
C GLU A 152 4.87 -34.33 -10.79
N LEU A 153 5.74 -35.15 -10.19
CA LEU A 153 6.87 -35.75 -10.90
C LEU A 153 6.46 -36.94 -11.78
N ALA A 154 5.50 -37.78 -11.35
CA ALA A 154 5.18 -39.00 -12.10
C ALA A 154 4.66 -38.71 -13.51
N PRO A 155 3.78 -37.72 -13.75
CA PRO A 155 3.35 -37.36 -15.11
C PRO A 155 4.51 -36.85 -15.96
N GLN A 156 5.41 -36.03 -15.41
CA GLN A 156 6.56 -35.49 -16.14
C GLN A 156 7.54 -36.60 -16.56
N VAL A 157 7.85 -37.53 -15.64
CA VAL A 157 8.69 -38.69 -15.93
C VAL A 157 8.06 -39.57 -16.99
N ARG A 158 6.75 -39.83 -16.90
CA ARG A 158 6.01 -40.61 -17.91
C ARG A 158 6.04 -39.93 -19.28
N SER A 159 5.81 -38.62 -19.34
CA SER A 159 5.85 -37.85 -20.59
C SER A 159 7.23 -37.91 -21.25
N LYS A 160 8.31 -37.67 -20.48
CA LYS A 160 9.68 -37.72 -21.00
C LYS A 160 10.07 -39.12 -21.48
N ARG A 161 9.60 -40.17 -20.79
CA ARG A 161 9.82 -41.56 -21.22
C ARG A 161 9.15 -41.83 -22.56
N THR A 162 7.89 -41.45 -22.74
CA THR A 162 7.17 -41.61 -24.01
C THR A 162 7.86 -40.86 -25.14
N GLU A 163 8.36 -39.65 -24.87
CA GLU A 163 9.10 -38.87 -25.87
C GLU A 163 10.40 -39.56 -26.29
N LEU A 164 11.16 -40.09 -25.32
CA LEU A 164 12.39 -40.85 -25.59
C LEU A 164 12.09 -42.12 -26.39
N GLU A 165 11.08 -42.90 -26.02
CA GLU A 165 10.66 -44.10 -26.74
C GLU A 165 10.32 -43.77 -28.20
N ARG A 166 9.58 -42.67 -28.45
CA ARG A 166 9.28 -42.19 -29.80
C ARG A 166 10.55 -41.83 -30.59
N LEU A 167 11.51 -41.13 -29.96
CA LEU A 167 12.78 -40.78 -30.61
C LEU A 167 13.60 -42.03 -30.97
N ILE A 168 13.66 -43.02 -30.08
CA ILE A 168 14.32 -44.30 -30.32
C ILE A 168 13.69 -45.04 -31.51
N THR A 169 12.36 -45.15 -31.54
CA THR A 169 11.65 -45.80 -32.67
C THR A 169 11.92 -45.08 -33.99
N ASN A 170 11.88 -43.75 -34.00
CA ASN A 170 12.17 -42.99 -35.22
C ASN A 170 13.62 -43.17 -35.70
N ALA A 171 14.59 -43.19 -34.77
CA ALA A 171 15.98 -43.44 -35.10
C ALA A 171 16.18 -44.85 -35.66
N LYS A 172 15.57 -45.86 -35.04
CA LYS A 172 15.60 -47.25 -35.50
C LYS A 172 15.05 -47.38 -36.92
N ASN A 173 13.86 -46.83 -37.19
CA ASN A 173 13.23 -46.89 -38.51
C ASN A 173 14.08 -46.22 -39.60
N LYS A 174 14.75 -45.11 -39.27
CA LYS A 174 15.68 -44.45 -40.21
C LYS A 174 16.91 -45.30 -40.52
N VAL A 175 17.47 -45.96 -39.52
CA VAL A 175 18.62 -46.86 -39.71
C VAL A 175 18.22 -48.08 -40.55
N GLU A 176 17.06 -48.67 -40.28
CA GLU A 176 16.54 -49.80 -41.07
C GLU A 176 16.31 -49.41 -42.53
N ALA A 177 15.67 -48.27 -42.79
CA ALA A 177 15.46 -47.76 -44.15
C ALA A 177 16.79 -47.51 -44.89
N ASN A 178 17.78 -46.94 -44.21
CA ASN A 178 19.11 -46.71 -44.81
C ASN A 178 19.86 -48.02 -45.08
N ASN A 179 19.75 -49.01 -44.19
CA ASN A 179 20.38 -50.32 -44.38
C ASN A 179 19.82 -51.06 -45.59
N THR A 180 18.51 -50.98 -45.83
CA THR A 180 17.89 -51.53 -47.05
C THR A 180 18.49 -50.90 -48.31
N GLY A 181 18.61 -49.57 -48.34
CA GLY A 181 19.24 -48.88 -49.48
C GLY A 181 20.71 -49.28 -49.73
N ILE A 182 21.48 -49.55 -48.67
CA ILE A 182 22.85 -50.06 -48.79
C ILE A 182 22.87 -51.49 -49.35
N ILE A 183 21.97 -52.37 -48.89
CA ILE A 183 21.86 -53.75 -49.39
C ILE A 183 21.47 -53.76 -50.88
N ASP A 184 20.55 -52.89 -51.29
CA ASP A 184 20.12 -52.75 -52.68
C ASP A 184 21.29 -52.28 -53.57
N LEU A 185 22.07 -51.30 -53.11
CA LEU A 185 23.24 -50.81 -53.82
C LEU A 185 24.33 -51.88 -53.97
N ILE A 186 24.62 -52.63 -52.89
CA ILE A 186 25.58 -53.75 -52.93
C ILE A 186 25.13 -54.81 -53.94
N SER A 187 23.84 -55.13 -53.96
CA SER A 187 23.27 -56.10 -54.90
C SER A 187 23.39 -55.63 -56.35
N HIS A 188 23.16 -54.34 -56.61
CA HIS A 188 23.33 -53.74 -57.93
C HIS A 188 24.78 -53.78 -58.43
N LEU A 189 25.73 -53.36 -57.58
CA LEU A 189 27.16 -53.37 -57.91
C LEU A 189 27.67 -54.79 -58.20
N LYS A 190 27.20 -55.78 -57.44
CA LYS A 190 27.53 -57.19 -57.67
C LYS A 190 27.04 -57.68 -59.05
N GLY A 191 25.81 -57.32 -59.42
CA GLY A 191 25.26 -57.65 -60.74
C GLY A 191 26.03 -57.02 -61.90
N GLN A 192 26.41 -55.73 -61.76
CA GLN A 192 27.24 -55.04 -62.76
C GLN A 192 28.62 -55.69 -62.93
N LEU A 193 29.27 -56.06 -61.82
CA LEU A 193 30.58 -56.72 -61.86
C LEU A 193 30.51 -58.06 -62.61
N THR A 194 29.48 -58.86 -62.36
CA THR A 194 29.24 -60.12 -63.09
C THR A 194 29.03 -59.87 -64.58
N ALA A 195 28.27 -58.83 -64.96
CA ALA A 195 28.07 -58.48 -66.37
C ALA A 195 29.38 -58.08 -67.07
N TYR A 196 30.22 -57.27 -66.42
CA TYR A 196 31.54 -56.90 -66.96
C TYR A 196 32.47 -58.10 -67.09
N GLN A 197 32.51 -58.98 -66.09
CA GLN A 197 33.28 -60.23 -66.15
C GLN A 197 32.84 -61.08 -67.34
N ASN A 198 31.53 -61.25 -67.55
CA ASN A 198 31.00 -62.02 -68.67
C ASN A 198 31.37 -61.38 -70.03
N ILE A 199 31.25 -60.05 -70.17
CA ILE A 199 31.63 -59.34 -71.41
C ILE A 199 33.12 -59.55 -71.71
N LEU A 200 33.99 -59.43 -70.70
CA LEU A 200 35.42 -59.65 -70.88
C LEU A 200 35.73 -61.09 -71.29
N GLN A 201 35.08 -62.08 -70.66
CA GLN A 201 35.21 -63.50 -71.03
C GLN A 201 34.68 -63.81 -72.43
N THR A 202 33.69 -63.07 -72.93
CA THR A 202 33.17 -63.27 -74.31
C THR A 202 34.04 -62.64 -75.39
N LYS A 203 34.89 -61.66 -75.03
CA LYS A 203 35.66 -60.86 -75.99
C LYS A 203 37.16 -61.14 -76.00
N LEU A 204 37.66 -61.80 -74.95
CA LEU A 204 39.07 -62.15 -74.79
C LEU A 204 39.17 -63.62 -74.44
N THR A 205 40.11 -64.32 -75.05
CA THR A 205 40.47 -65.68 -74.64
C THR A 205 41.07 -65.65 -73.23
N GLN A 206 40.98 -66.76 -72.49
CA GLN A 206 41.52 -66.84 -71.13
C GLN A 206 43.03 -66.52 -71.08
N GLU A 207 43.77 -66.85 -72.15
CA GLU A 207 45.19 -66.51 -72.30
C GLU A 207 45.41 -65.01 -72.49
N GLU A 208 44.57 -64.31 -73.28
CA GLU A 208 44.64 -62.85 -73.41
C GLU A 208 44.31 -62.15 -72.09
N LEU A 209 43.32 -62.65 -71.35
CA LEU A 209 42.94 -62.09 -70.05
C LEU A 209 44.06 -62.23 -69.02
N ASN A 210 44.68 -63.41 -68.94
CA ASN A 210 45.82 -63.67 -68.06
C ASN A 210 47.04 -62.83 -68.46
N THR A 211 47.31 -62.71 -69.75
CA THR A 211 48.42 -61.87 -70.27
C THR A 211 48.24 -60.40 -69.89
N ILE A 212 47.01 -59.88 -69.94
CA ILE A 212 46.71 -58.49 -69.55
C ILE A 212 46.88 -58.31 -68.03
N LEU A 213 46.42 -59.26 -67.22
CA LEU A 213 46.59 -59.23 -65.75
C LEU A 213 48.07 -59.27 -65.35
N ASP A 214 48.87 -60.09 -66.01
CA ASP A 214 50.31 -60.19 -65.76
C ASP A 214 51.01 -58.87 -66.13
N LYS A 215 50.68 -58.29 -67.29
CA LYS A 215 51.21 -56.98 -67.71
C LYS A 215 50.78 -55.85 -66.77
N GLN A 216 49.55 -55.86 -66.27
CA GLN A 216 49.08 -54.87 -65.30
C GLN A 216 49.87 -54.97 -63.98
N THR A 217 50.19 -56.19 -63.55
CA THR A 217 50.99 -56.45 -62.35
C THR A 217 52.43 -55.97 -62.52
N GLU A 218 53.08 -56.29 -63.65
CA GLU A 218 54.41 -55.78 -63.99
C GLU A 218 54.44 -54.24 -64.01
N LEU A 219 53.45 -53.61 -64.67
CA LEU A 219 53.39 -52.17 -64.81
C LEU A 219 53.22 -51.48 -63.45
N SER A 220 52.38 -52.02 -62.55
CA SER A 220 52.23 -51.51 -61.18
C SER A 220 53.53 -51.62 -60.37
N GLN A 221 54.28 -52.71 -60.53
CA GLN A 221 55.58 -52.86 -59.89
C GLN A 221 56.60 -51.85 -60.44
N LEU A 222 56.64 -51.66 -61.75
CA LEU A 222 57.51 -50.66 -62.40
C LEU A 222 57.18 -49.23 -61.97
N GLU A 223 55.90 -48.87 -61.90
CA GLU A 223 55.46 -47.56 -61.39
C GLU A 223 55.92 -47.35 -59.94
N LYS A 224 55.83 -48.39 -59.11
CA LYS A 224 56.32 -48.35 -57.72
C LYS A 224 57.84 -48.17 -57.67
N HIS A 225 58.60 -48.87 -58.52
CA HIS A 225 60.05 -48.72 -58.62
C HIS A 225 60.46 -47.32 -59.12
N LEU A 226 59.80 -46.80 -60.15
CA LEU A 226 60.05 -45.46 -60.68
C LEU A 226 59.80 -44.39 -59.61
N LYS A 227 58.70 -44.51 -58.86
CA LYS A 227 58.37 -43.60 -57.75
C LYS A 227 59.40 -43.64 -56.61
N ASN A 228 60.09 -44.76 -56.43
CA ASN A 228 61.18 -44.87 -55.45
C ASN A 228 62.51 -44.29 -55.96
N LEU A 229 62.74 -44.25 -57.28
CA LEU A 229 63.94 -43.66 -57.91
C LEU A 229 63.85 -42.13 -58.09
N GLN A 230 62.63 -41.58 -58.08
CA GLN A 230 62.36 -40.14 -58.13
C GLN A 230 62.33 -39.46 -56.74
N LYS A 231 62.74 -40.19 -55.70
CA LYS A 231 62.93 -39.70 -54.33
C LYS A 231 64.40 -39.72 -53.95
#